data_AF-A0A7K3MBT3-F1
#
_entry.id   AF-A0A7K3MBT3-F1
#
_cell.length_a   1.000
_cell.length_b   1.000
_cell.length_c   1.000
_cell.angle_alpha   90.00
_cell.angle_beta   90.00
_cell.angle_gamma   90.00
#
_symmetry.space_group_name_H-M   'P 1'
#
loop_
_entity.id
_entity.type
_entity.pdbx_description
1 polymer ?
#
loop_
_entity_poly.entity_id
_entity_poly.type
_entity_poly.pdbx_seq_one_letter_code
_entity_poly.pdbx_strand_id
1 'polypeptide(L)'
;MEAASLILEARHSAGLTQVELAARAGISRYTLSHYERGRRVPTIATLEIVLAAAGRQLRVDLELLNADVRAAIERQAAEPIGACEAAAAWEYLTWMSRLEYRFEGLAAANLLGAPVPVDVIDIGVADEPATFEALALWLRDEAGMLRSPDMPRYEMWHPEGDPKTAGETMTRIIGDSCPDRWFWIRAGLHHIRLRLSPSASLARYVRLSTPHGSIKVQPFHEIESPGASREVARVLGVMRDWLTEQATATAATATAAAEPERPTGTATGR
;
A
#
# COMPACT_ATOMS: atom_id res chain seq x y z
N MET A 1 -14.94 -8.48 6.00
CA MET A 1 -15.13 -8.43 7.47
C MET A 1 -14.96 -9.83 8.04
N GLU A 2 -14.16 -9.98 9.10
CA GLU A 2 -13.90 -11.29 9.71
C GLU A 2 -14.72 -11.48 10.99
N ALA A 3 -15.07 -12.72 11.34
CA ALA A 3 -15.84 -13.01 12.57
C ALA A 3 -15.14 -12.50 13.84
N ALA A 4 -13.81 -12.43 13.83
CA ALA A 4 -13.01 -11.88 14.92
C ALA A 4 -13.30 -10.39 15.16
N SER A 5 -13.34 -9.57 14.09
CA SER A 5 -13.60 -8.13 14.21
C SER A 5 -15.03 -7.86 14.69
N LEU A 6 -16.01 -8.62 14.20
CA LEU A 6 -17.41 -8.54 14.67
C LEU A 6 -17.56 -8.81 16.17
N ILE A 7 -16.90 -9.86 16.68
CA ILE A 7 -16.93 -10.19 18.11
C ILE A 7 -16.28 -9.07 18.93
N LEU A 8 -15.11 -8.59 18.47
CA LEU A 8 -14.36 -7.55 19.17
C LEU A 8 -15.15 -6.24 19.22
N GLU A 9 -15.68 -5.78 18.10
CA GLU A 9 -16.54 -4.59 18.01
C GLU A 9 -17.77 -4.71 18.91
N ALA A 10 -18.52 -5.82 18.82
CA ALA A 10 -19.70 -6.04 19.65
C ALA A 10 -19.37 -5.98 21.14
N ARG A 11 -18.26 -6.59 21.55
CA ARG A 11 -17.78 -6.57 22.94
C ARG A 11 -17.43 -5.16 23.40
N HIS A 12 -16.65 -4.43 22.60
CA HIS A 12 -16.23 -3.06 22.92
C HIS A 12 -17.41 -2.10 22.98
N SER A 13 -18.35 -2.16 22.02
CA SER A 13 -19.56 -1.33 22.04
C SER A 13 -20.52 -1.68 23.18
N ALA A 14 -20.45 -2.88 23.74
CA ALA A 14 -21.20 -3.28 24.93
C ALA A 14 -20.48 -2.94 26.25
N GLY A 15 -19.26 -2.38 26.19
CA GLY A 15 -18.45 -2.06 27.37
C GLY A 15 -17.98 -3.27 28.16
N LEU A 16 -17.88 -4.45 27.54
CA LEU A 16 -17.57 -5.70 28.23
C LEU A 16 -16.09 -6.08 28.15
N THR A 17 -15.60 -6.69 29.22
CA THR A 17 -14.34 -7.43 29.22
C THR A 17 -14.52 -8.80 28.54
N GLN A 18 -13.40 -9.41 28.12
CA GLN A 18 -13.42 -10.78 27.56
C GLN A 18 -14.00 -11.80 28.56
N VAL A 19 -13.77 -11.61 29.86
CA VAL A 19 -14.28 -12.52 30.89
C VAL A 19 -15.79 -12.43 30.98
N GLU A 20 -16.34 -11.22 31.00
CA GLU A 20 -17.78 -10.99 31.10
C GLU A 20 -18.52 -11.49 29.86
N LEU A 21 -18.01 -11.20 28.66
CA LEU A 21 -18.64 -11.69 27.43
C LEU A 21 -18.59 -13.22 27.35
N ALA A 22 -17.44 -13.83 27.69
CA ALA A 22 -17.31 -15.27 27.68
C ALA A 22 -18.29 -15.94 28.67
N ALA A 23 -18.42 -15.39 29.88
CA ALA A 23 -19.38 -15.85 30.88
C ALA A 23 -20.83 -15.74 30.38
N ARG A 24 -21.22 -14.60 29.80
CA ARG A 24 -22.57 -14.40 29.23
C ARG A 24 -22.86 -15.33 28.05
N ALA A 25 -21.85 -15.62 27.22
CA ALA A 25 -21.96 -16.50 26.06
C ALA A 25 -21.82 -17.99 26.42
N GLY A 26 -21.57 -18.34 27.69
CA GLY A 26 -21.40 -19.73 28.12
C GLY A 26 -20.14 -20.40 27.56
N ILE A 27 -19.10 -19.64 27.22
CA ILE A 27 -17.82 -20.16 26.71
C ILE A 27 -16.67 -19.77 27.63
N SER A 28 -15.52 -20.41 27.48
CA SER A 28 -14.33 -20.02 28.24
C SER A 28 -13.72 -18.72 27.70
N ARG A 29 -13.13 -17.90 28.58
CA ARG A 29 -12.33 -16.72 28.19
C ARG A 29 -11.24 -17.09 27.17
N TYR A 30 -10.62 -18.26 27.32
CA TYR A 30 -9.63 -18.78 26.38
C TYR A 30 -10.24 -18.96 24.98
N THR A 31 -11.43 -19.56 24.88
CA THR A 31 -12.14 -19.74 23.60
C THR A 31 -12.46 -18.39 22.95
N LEU A 32 -13.03 -17.45 23.71
CA LEU A 32 -13.31 -16.10 23.20
C LEU A 32 -12.04 -15.39 22.73
N SER A 33 -10.95 -15.50 23.49
CA SER A 33 -9.64 -14.94 23.16
C SER A 33 -9.05 -15.53 21.87
N HIS A 34 -9.32 -16.80 21.56
CA HIS A 34 -8.93 -17.42 20.29
C HIS A 34 -9.79 -16.94 19.12
N TYR A 35 -11.08 -16.72 19.34
CA TYR A 35 -11.97 -16.13 18.34
C TYR A 35 -11.58 -14.69 18.02
N GLU A 36 -11.40 -13.83 19.02
CA GLU A 36 -11.03 -12.41 18.82
C GLU A 36 -9.67 -12.22 18.14
N ARG A 37 -8.78 -13.21 18.22
CA ARG A 37 -7.47 -13.20 17.56
C ARG A 37 -7.46 -13.93 16.21
N GLY A 38 -8.60 -14.41 15.72
CA GLY A 38 -8.69 -15.17 14.48
C GLY A 38 -7.99 -16.54 14.51
N ARG A 39 -7.53 -17.01 15.68
CA ARG A 39 -6.86 -18.32 15.83
C ARG A 39 -7.81 -19.50 15.68
N ARG A 40 -9.10 -19.25 15.90
CA ARG A 40 -10.18 -20.19 15.65
C ARG A 40 -11.32 -19.41 15.00
N VAL A 41 -11.99 -20.02 14.02
CA VAL A 41 -13.20 -19.45 13.44
C VAL A 41 -14.41 -20.06 14.16
N PRO A 42 -15.30 -19.26 14.76
CA PRO A 42 -16.53 -19.78 15.35
C PRO A 42 -17.47 -20.32 14.25
N THR A 43 -18.31 -21.29 14.60
CA THR A 43 -19.45 -21.62 13.74
C THR A 43 -20.45 -20.46 13.72
N ILE A 44 -21.34 -20.39 12.72
CA ILE A 44 -22.40 -19.37 12.67
C ILE A 44 -23.22 -19.38 13.98
N ALA A 45 -23.65 -20.57 14.43
CA ALA A 45 -24.40 -20.71 15.68
C ALA A 45 -23.62 -20.19 16.91
N THR A 46 -22.31 -20.46 16.98
CA THR A 46 -21.48 -19.93 18.07
C THR A 46 -21.32 -18.42 17.99
N LEU A 47 -21.15 -17.88 16.77
CA LEU A 47 -21.05 -16.44 16.55
C LEU A 47 -22.34 -15.73 16.98
N GLU A 48 -23.51 -16.28 16.63
CA GLU A 48 -24.82 -15.78 17.06
C GLU A 48 -24.95 -15.71 18.59
N ILE A 49 -24.56 -16.78 19.30
CA ILE A 49 -24.59 -16.83 20.76
C ILE A 49 -23.69 -15.74 21.38
N VAL A 50 -22.46 -15.61 20.87
CA VAL A 50 -21.49 -14.62 21.37
C VAL A 50 -21.98 -13.20 21.11
N LEU A 51 -22.51 -12.91 19.91
CA LEU A 51 -23.04 -11.59 19.58
C LEU A 51 -24.29 -11.27 20.42
N ALA A 52 -25.20 -12.24 20.60
CA ALA A 52 -26.39 -12.07 21.44
C ALA A 52 -26.04 -11.78 22.90
N ALA A 53 -25.00 -12.42 23.43
CA ALA A 53 -24.47 -12.15 24.78
C ALA A 53 -23.89 -10.73 24.94
N ALA A 54 -23.47 -10.10 23.84
CA ALA A 54 -23.10 -8.69 23.74
C ALA A 54 -24.28 -7.75 23.40
N GLY A 55 -25.52 -8.27 23.33
CA GLY A 55 -26.71 -7.51 22.98
C GLY A 55 -26.81 -7.16 21.49
N ARG A 56 -26.18 -7.95 20.61
CA ARG A 56 -26.20 -7.77 19.15
C ARG A 56 -26.85 -8.96 18.47
N GLN A 57 -27.61 -8.70 17.40
CA GLN A 57 -28.21 -9.75 16.57
C GLN A 57 -27.41 -9.89 15.27
N LEU A 58 -27.07 -11.13 14.90
CA LEU A 58 -26.49 -11.42 13.59
C LEU A 58 -27.60 -11.41 12.53
N ARG A 59 -27.38 -10.66 11.45
CA ARG A 59 -28.19 -10.71 10.24
C ARG A 59 -27.26 -11.00 9.07
N VAL A 60 -27.64 -11.97 8.22
CA VAL A 60 -26.87 -12.37 7.06
C VAL A 60 -27.67 -12.01 5.81
N ASP A 61 -27.07 -11.22 4.94
CA ASP A 61 -27.61 -10.87 3.62
C ASP A 61 -26.58 -11.27 2.54
N LEU A 62 -27.01 -11.31 1.28
CA LEU A 62 -26.13 -11.62 0.14
C LEU A 62 -25.82 -10.34 -0.64
N GLU A 63 -24.57 -10.20 -1.07
CA GLU A 63 -24.10 -9.11 -1.91
C GLU A 63 -23.36 -9.66 -3.14
N LEU A 64 -23.21 -8.81 -4.15
CA LEU A 64 -22.37 -9.15 -5.31
C LEU A 64 -20.93 -9.37 -4.85
N LEU A 65 -20.32 -10.44 -5.34
CA LEU A 65 -18.94 -10.78 -5.00
C LEU A 65 -18.02 -9.59 -5.34
N ASN A 66 -17.25 -9.14 -4.35
CA ASN A 66 -16.32 -8.00 -4.47
C ASN A 66 -16.97 -6.62 -4.62
N ALA A 67 -18.27 -6.47 -4.39
CA ALA A 67 -18.91 -5.14 -4.36
C ALA A 67 -18.29 -4.23 -3.30
N ASP A 68 -17.99 -4.76 -2.12
CA ASP A 68 -17.27 -4.09 -1.03
C ASP A 68 -15.90 -3.54 -1.50
N VAL A 69 -15.14 -4.37 -2.20
CA VAL A 69 -13.81 -4.01 -2.72
C VAL A 69 -13.91 -2.98 -3.83
N ARG A 70 -14.85 -3.15 -4.77
CA ARG A 70 -15.09 -2.17 -5.85
C ARG A 70 -15.49 -0.81 -5.30
N ALA A 71 -16.42 -0.77 -4.35
CA ALA A 71 -16.81 0.46 -3.68
C ALA A 71 -15.64 1.11 -2.93
N ALA A 72 -14.74 0.32 -2.35
CA ALA A 72 -13.54 0.84 -1.70
C ALA A 72 -12.52 1.41 -2.71
N ILE A 73 -12.32 0.76 -3.86
CA ILE A 73 -11.48 1.27 -4.96
C ILE A 73 -12.05 2.58 -5.49
N GLU A 74 -13.35 2.64 -5.76
CA GLU A 74 -14.02 3.86 -6.25
C GLU A 74 -13.91 5.01 -5.26
N ARG A 75 -14.09 4.74 -3.97
CA ARG A 75 -13.90 5.74 -2.91
C ARG A 75 -12.45 6.24 -2.89
N GLN A 76 -11.48 5.34 -2.93
CA GLN A 76 -10.06 5.71 -2.94
C GLN A 76 -9.69 6.52 -4.19
N ALA A 77 -10.25 6.18 -5.36
CA ALA A 77 -10.02 6.89 -6.61
C ALA A 77 -10.64 8.30 -6.63
N ALA A 78 -11.66 8.55 -5.81
CA ALA A 78 -12.30 9.86 -5.67
C ALA A 78 -11.53 10.80 -4.74
N GLU A 79 -10.67 10.26 -3.86
CA GLU A 79 -9.84 11.07 -2.95
C GLU A 79 -8.65 11.70 -3.69
N PRO A 80 -8.22 12.92 -3.31
CA PRO A 80 -7.01 13.50 -3.86
C PRO A 80 -5.80 12.65 -3.45
N ILE A 81 -4.81 12.55 -4.34
CA ILE A 81 -3.61 11.73 -4.09
C ILE A 81 -2.89 12.08 -2.79
N GLY A 82 -2.94 13.33 -2.32
CA GLY A 82 -2.35 13.74 -1.04
C GLY A 82 -2.98 13.08 0.19
N ALA A 83 -4.20 12.56 0.09
CA ALA A 83 -4.85 11.80 1.16
C ALA A 83 -4.42 10.32 1.21
N CYS A 84 -3.66 9.86 0.21
CA CYS A 84 -3.11 8.53 0.15
C CYS A 84 -2.00 8.35 1.21
N GLU A 85 -2.06 7.26 1.98
CA GLU A 85 -1.10 6.98 3.07
C GLU A 85 0.34 6.97 2.57
N ALA A 86 0.58 6.31 1.44
CA ALA A 86 1.91 6.28 0.80
C ALA A 86 2.34 7.64 0.22
N ALA A 87 1.40 8.53 -0.12
CA ALA A 87 1.72 9.88 -0.60
C ALA A 87 2.15 10.81 0.53
N ALA A 88 1.67 10.63 1.76
CA ALA A 88 2.11 11.43 2.91
C ALA A 88 3.63 11.30 3.15
N ALA A 89 4.19 10.10 2.92
CA ALA A 89 5.63 9.89 3.02
C ALA A 89 6.44 10.67 1.97
N TRP A 90 5.83 11.03 0.83
CA TRP A 90 6.52 11.76 -0.23
C TRP A 90 7.00 13.14 0.22
N GLU A 91 6.28 13.79 1.14
CA GLU A 91 6.69 15.09 1.72
C GLU A 91 8.10 15.04 2.32
N TYR A 92 8.47 13.92 2.92
CA TYR A 92 9.77 13.68 3.54
C TYR A 92 10.83 13.10 2.58
N LEU A 93 10.44 12.74 1.36
CA LEU A 93 11.27 12.02 0.39
C LEU A 93 11.54 12.81 -0.89
N THR A 94 11.19 14.10 -0.91
CA THR A 94 11.41 14.97 -2.08
C THR A 94 12.88 15.09 -2.49
N TRP A 95 13.84 14.80 -1.59
CA TRP A 95 15.27 14.70 -1.91
C TRP A 95 15.57 13.66 -3.00
N MET A 96 14.73 12.62 -3.12
CA MET A 96 14.85 11.57 -4.12
C MET A 96 14.42 12.02 -5.52
N SER A 97 13.78 13.19 -5.67
CA SER A 97 13.25 13.70 -6.94
C SER A 97 14.28 13.79 -8.08
N ARG A 98 15.57 13.90 -7.72
CA ARG A 98 16.70 13.98 -8.66
C ARG A 98 17.31 12.61 -9.00
N LEU A 99 16.84 11.54 -8.36
CA LEU A 99 17.37 10.19 -8.52
C LEU A 99 16.51 9.36 -9.48
N GLU A 100 17.08 8.24 -9.92
CA GLU A 100 16.28 7.13 -10.44
C GLU A 100 15.74 6.32 -9.27
N TYR A 101 14.43 6.42 -9.09
CA TYR A 101 13.68 5.75 -8.02
C TYR A 101 12.28 5.41 -8.51
N ARG A 102 11.59 4.49 -7.84
CA ARG A 102 10.13 4.35 -7.92
C ARG A 102 9.58 3.70 -6.65
N PHE A 103 8.39 4.09 -6.24
CA PHE A 103 7.62 3.36 -5.23
C PHE A 103 7.21 2.00 -5.80
N GLU A 104 7.27 0.95 -4.97
CA GLU A 104 7.05 -0.44 -5.36
C GLU A 104 6.03 -1.14 -4.46
N GLY A 105 5.57 -2.32 -4.88
CA GLY A 105 4.77 -3.22 -4.04
C GLY A 105 3.44 -2.61 -3.60
N LEU A 106 3.07 -2.79 -2.32
CA LEU A 106 1.79 -2.32 -1.79
C LEU A 106 1.73 -0.78 -1.70
N ALA A 107 2.84 -0.10 -1.48
CA ALA A 107 2.88 1.36 -1.53
C ALA A 107 2.58 1.87 -2.94
N ALA A 108 3.12 1.21 -3.97
CA ALA A 108 2.77 1.51 -5.36
C ALA A 108 1.29 1.24 -5.66
N ALA A 109 0.76 0.10 -5.21
CA ALA A 109 -0.64 -0.25 -5.40
C ALA A 109 -1.56 0.79 -4.74
N ASN A 110 -1.23 1.23 -3.53
CA ASN A 110 -1.98 2.25 -2.79
C ASN A 110 -1.96 3.62 -3.49
N LEU A 111 -0.79 4.06 -3.96
CA LEU A 111 -0.65 5.27 -4.77
C LEU A 111 -1.46 5.23 -6.07
N LEU A 112 -1.67 4.03 -6.63
CA LEU A 112 -2.49 3.80 -7.83
C LEU A 112 -3.98 3.57 -7.51
N GLY A 113 -4.41 3.78 -6.26
CA GLY A 113 -5.82 3.74 -5.86
C GLY A 113 -6.29 2.40 -5.28
N ALA A 114 -5.40 1.43 -5.05
CA ALA A 114 -5.80 0.20 -4.37
C ALA A 114 -5.99 0.46 -2.86
N PRO A 115 -7.14 0.09 -2.27
CA PRO A 115 -7.40 0.23 -0.83
C PRO A 115 -6.70 -0.90 -0.04
N VAL A 116 -5.36 -0.88 -0.04
CA VAL A 116 -4.51 -1.82 0.69
C VAL A 116 -3.77 -1.09 1.81
N PRO A 117 -3.53 -1.74 2.97
CA PRO A 117 -2.74 -1.15 4.04
C PRO A 117 -1.27 -1.02 3.62
N VAL A 118 -0.61 0.05 4.07
CA VAL A 118 0.81 0.32 3.79
C VAL A 118 1.59 0.47 5.10
N ASP A 119 1.94 -0.66 5.73
CA ASP A 119 2.73 -0.65 6.98
C ASP A 119 4.21 -0.28 6.73
N VAL A 120 4.73 -0.65 5.56
CA VAL A 120 6.11 -0.38 5.13
C VAL A 120 6.09 0.10 3.69
N ILE A 121 6.83 1.17 3.42
CA ILE A 121 6.91 1.78 2.09
C ILE A 121 8.13 1.23 1.37
N ASP A 122 7.89 0.41 0.35
CA ASP A 122 8.94 -0.13 -0.50
C ASP A 122 9.26 0.85 -1.64
N ILE A 123 10.55 1.17 -1.80
CA ILE A 123 11.03 2.05 -2.88
C ILE A 123 12.28 1.41 -3.51
N GLY A 124 12.23 1.21 -4.83
CA GLY A 124 13.41 0.89 -5.61
C GLY A 124 14.22 2.17 -5.85
N VAL A 125 15.52 2.12 -5.61
CA VAL A 125 16.47 3.23 -5.86
C VAL A 125 17.66 2.72 -6.66
N ALA A 126 18.20 3.58 -7.52
CA ALA A 126 19.35 3.22 -8.36
C ALA A 126 20.57 2.89 -7.50
N ASP A 127 21.24 1.80 -7.82
CA ASP A 127 22.53 1.44 -7.22
C ASP A 127 23.67 2.22 -7.87
N GLU A 128 23.71 3.52 -7.59
CA GLU A 128 24.66 4.46 -8.16
C GLU A 128 25.22 5.38 -7.07
N PRO A 129 26.45 5.89 -7.23
CA PRO A 129 27.05 6.80 -6.25
C PRO A 129 26.16 7.98 -5.88
N ALA A 130 25.46 8.57 -6.86
CA ALA A 130 24.55 9.70 -6.64
C ALA A 130 23.42 9.39 -5.63
N THR A 131 22.95 8.14 -5.57
CA THR A 131 21.95 7.72 -4.59
C THR A 131 22.50 7.77 -3.18
N PHE A 132 23.72 7.24 -2.97
CA PHE A 132 24.36 7.20 -1.67
C PHE A 132 24.81 8.59 -1.21
N GLU A 133 25.28 9.45 -2.12
CA GLU A 133 25.59 10.85 -1.83
C GLU A 133 24.36 11.62 -1.36
N ALA A 134 23.23 11.48 -2.08
CA ALA A 134 21.98 12.14 -1.73
C ALA A 134 21.40 11.61 -0.41
N LEU A 135 21.49 10.29 -0.18
CA LEU A 135 21.06 9.66 1.06
C LEU A 135 21.92 10.11 2.26
N ALA A 136 23.24 10.21 2.08
CA ALA A 136 24.14 10.70 3.12
C ALA A 136 23.83 12.14 3.53
N LEU A 137 23.59 13.01 2.56
CA LEU A 137 23.16 14.39 2.79
C LEU A 137 21.85 14.44 3.58
N TRP A 138 20.86 13.66 3.16
CA TRP A 138 19.57 13.62 3.83
C TRP A 138 19.67 13.09 5.27
N LEU A 139 20.40 11.99 5.51
CA LEU A 139 20.60 11.44 6.86
C LEU A 139 21.23 12.47 7.81
N ARG A 140 22.17 13.27 7.30
CA ARG A 140 22.84 14.34 8.06
C ARG A 140 21.90 15.50 8.37
N ASP A 141 21.18 15.99 7.37
CA ASP A 141 20.45 17.25 7.46
C ASP A 141 19.06 17.08 8.10
N GLU A 142 18.44 15.90 7.95
CA GLU A 142 17.07 15.61 8.42
C GLU A 142 17.02 14.64 9.62
N ALA A 143 18.17 14.33 10.23
CA ALA A 143 18.30 13.36 11.32
C ALA A 143 17.67 11.99 11.01
N GLY A 144 17.78 11.55 9.76
CA GLY A 144 17.24 10.28 9.31
C GLY A 144 17.92 9.10 10.01
N MET A 145 17.19 7.99 10.16
CA MET A 145 17.73 6.78 10.77
C MET A 145 17.93 5.69 9.72
N LEU A 146 19.01 4.92 9.86
CA LEU A 146 19.35 3.79 9.01
C LEU A 146 19.22 2.49 9.81
N ARG A 147 18.79 1.41 9.15
CA ARG A 147 18.81 0.05 9.67
C ARG A 147 19.19 -0.91 8.54
N SER A 148 20.00 -1.92 8.85
CA SER A 148 20.40 -2.99 7.93
C SER A 148 20.25 -4.36 8.63
N PRO A 149 20.42 -5.49 7.93
CA PRO A 149 20.47 -6.81 8.58
C PRO A 149 21.50 -6.89 9.71
N ASP A 150 22.69 -6.30 9.51
CA ASP A 150 23.77 -6.28 10.51
C ASP A 150 23.61 -5.21 11.59
N MET A 151 22.79 -4.18 11.34
CA MET A 151 22.39 -3.16 12.30
C MET A 151 20.90 -3.29 12.60
N PRO A 152 20.49 -4.19 13.52
CA PRO A 152 19.08 -4.58 13.67
C PRO A 152 18.19 -3.49 14.29
N ARG A 153 18.78 -2.43 14.85
CA ARG A 153 18.08 -1.26 15.38
C ARG A 153 18.27 -0.08 14.42
N TYR A 154 17.30 0.84 14.43
CA TYR A 154 17.49 2.12 13.76
C TYR A 154 18.57 2.92 14.50
N GLU A 155 19.61 3.33 13.78
CA GLU A 155 20.68 4.17 14.29
C GLU A 155 20.67 5.51 13.57
N MET A 156 20.88 6.59 14.33
CA MET A 156 21.17 7.89 13.73
C MET A 156 22.57 7.83 13.18
N TRP A 157 22.69 8.03 11.87
CA TRP A 157 23.97 8.03 11.20
C TRP A 157 24.33 9.45 10.78
N HIS A 158 25.47 9.93 11.28
CA HIS A 158 26.02 11.23 10.93
C HIS A 158 27.26 11.01 10.05
N PRO A 159 27.12 11.01 8.72
CA PRO A 159 28.26 10.88 7.83
C PRO A 159 29.29 11.97 8.10
N GLU A 160 30.55 11.58 8.29
CA GLU A 160 31.67 12.50 8.31
C GLU A 160 32.19 12.76 6.88
N GLY A 161 32.73 13.96 6.65
CA GLY A 161 33.34 14.34 5.38
C GLY A 161 32.38 14.98 4.37
N ASP A 162 32.89 15.23 3.16
CA ASP A 162 32.09 15.75 2.06
C ASP A 162 31.08 14.69 1.53
N PRO A 163 30.04 15.10 0.78
CA PRO A 163 28.98 14.20 0.34
C PRO A 163 29.46 12.97 -0.43
N LYS A 164 30.53 13.11 -1.23
CA LYS A 164 31.10 12.02 -2.01
C LYS A 164 31.77 11.00 -1.09
N THR A 165 32.63 11.46 -0.18
CA THR A 165 33.30 10.60 0.80
C THR A 165 32.29 9.87 1.70
N ALA A 166 31.23 10.57 2.10
CA ALA A 166 30.12 9.98 2.85
C ALA A 166 29.38 8.92 2.03
N GLY A 167 29.05 9.19 0.76
CA GLY A 167 28.39 8.24 -0.14
C GLY A 167 29.24 6.99 -0.42
N GLU A 168 30.55 7.13 -0.61
CA GLU A 168 31.48 5.99 -0.76
C GLU A 168 31.48 5.10 0.50
N THR A 169 31.42 5.72 1.68
CA THR A 169 31.32 4.99 2.96
C THR A 169 29.99 4.25 3.08
N MET A 170 28.87 4.88 2.70
CA MET A 170 27.56 4.23 2.68
C MET A 170 27.51 3.06 1.71
N THR A 171 28.11 3.21 0.53
CA THR A 171 28.17 2.14 -0.49
C THR A 171 28.82 0.89 0.09
N ARG A 172 29.92 1.06 0.83
CA ARG A 172 30.61 -0.04 1.51
C ARG A 172 29.73 -0.68 2.59
N ILE A 173 29.18 0.13 3.50
CA ILE A 173 28.36 -0.37 4.62
C ILE A 173 27.11 -1.10 4.12
N ILE A 174 26.39 -0.51 3.17
CA ILE A 174 25.16 -1.12 2.64
C ILE A 174 25.50 -2.33 1.77
N GLY A 175 26.54 -2.26 0.93
CA GLY A 175 26.99 -3.36 0.09
C GLY A 175 27.44 -4.59 0.91
N ASP A 176 28.19 -4.36 1.99
CA ASP A 176 28.69 -5.44 2.85
C ASP A 176 27.58 -6.03 3.74
N SER A 177 26.63 -5.20 4.21
CA SER A 177 25.61 -5.61 5.18
C SER A 177 24.26 -6.05 4.59
N CYS A 178 24.01 -5.84 3.29
CA CYS A 178 22.70 -6.06 2.69
C CYS A 178 22.78 -7.04 1.49
N PRO A 179 22.90 -8.36 1.72
CA PRO A 179 23.06 -9.34 0.63
C PRO A 179 21.86 -9.38 -0.33
N ASP A 180 20.65 -9.14 0.19
CA ASP A 180 19.43 -9.06 -0.61
C ASP A 180 19.18 -7.66 -1.20
N ARG A 181 20.15 -6.75 -1.04
CA ARG A 181 20.12 -5.37 -1.56
C ARG A 181 19.03 -4.49 -0.97
N TRP A 182 18.43 -4.92 0.13
CA TRP A 182 17.43 -4.19 0.90
C TRP A 182 18.02 -3.60 2.18
N PHE A 183 17.68 -2.36 2.45
CA PHE A 183 17.96 -1.69 3.72
C PHE A 183 16.79 -0.80 4.12
N TRP A 184 16.78 -0.31 5.35
CA TRP A 184 15.67 0.45 5.89
C TRP A 184 16.11 1.84 6.28
N ILE A 185 15.24 2.81 6.00
CA ILE A 185 15.35 4.15 6.55
C ILE A 185 14.08 4.50 7.32
N ARG A 186 14.17 5.50 8.17
CA ARG A 186 13.02 6.11 8.82
C ARG A 186 13.01 7.60 8.54
N ALA A 187 11.91 8.09 7.96
CA ALA A 187 11.67 9.49 7.67
C ALA A 187 10.40 9.93 8.43
N GLY A 188 10.59 10.69 9.51
CA GLY A 188 9.48 11.01 10.43
C GLY A 188 8.84 9.75 11.05
N LEU A 189 7.54 9.56 10.79
CA LEU A 189 6.79 8.38 11.24
C LEU A 189 6.82 7.22 10.23
N HIS A 190 7.37 7.42 9.04
CA HIS A 190 7.31 6.44 7.96
C HIS A 190 8.47 5.45 8.03
N HIS A 191 8.13 4.17 7.96
CA HIS A 191 9.07 3.07 7.83
C HIS A 191 9.24 2.75 6.35
N ILE A 192 10.44 2.98 5.83
CA ILE A 192 10.72 2.85 4.40
C ILE A 192 11.78 1.77 4.22
N ARG A 193 11.58 0.92 3.22
CA ARG A 193 12.53 -0.10 2.82
C ARG A 193 12.99 0.21 1.40
N LEU A 194 14.30 0.39 1.25
CA LEU A 194 14.94 0.77 0.00
C LEU A 194 15.58 -0.45 -0.64
N ARG A 195 15.28 -0.69 -1.92
CA ARG A 195 15.91 -1.74 -2.75
C ARG A 195 16.90 -1.13 -3.72
N LEU A 196 18.19 -1.42 -3.54
CA LEU A 196 19.19 -1.07 -4.54
C LEU A 196 18.94 -1.88 -5.81
N SER A 197 18.75 -1.17 -6.93
CA SER A 197 18.31 -1.75 -8.19
C SER A 197 19.09 -1.17 -9.36
N PRO A 198 19.30 -1.92 -10.45
CA PRO A 198 19.84 -1.34 -11.68
C PRO A 198 18.89 -0.25 -12.22
N SER A 199 19.42 0.89 -12.65
CA SER A 199 18.64 2.04 -13.13
C SER A 199 17.67 1.68 -14.26
N ALA A 200 18.07 0.77 -15.16
CA ALA A 200 17.20 0.26 -16.22
C ALA A 200 15.93 -0.44 -15.70
N SER A 201 15.98 -1.06 -14.51
CA SER A 201 14.81 -1.70 -13.89
C SER A 201 13.81 -0.71 -13.29
N LEU A 202 14.26 0.52 -13.00
CA LEU A 202 13.45 1.60 -12.43
C LEU A 202 12.86 2.52 -13.50
N ALA A 203 13.39 2.48 -14.73
CA ALA A 203 12.98 3.33 -15.84
C ALA A 203 11.52 3.15 -16.27
N ARG A 204 10.90 2.00 -15.96
CA ARG A 204 9.47 1.76 -16.17
C ARG A 204 8.67 2.20 -14.94
N TYR A 205 7.90 3.27 -15.12
CA TYR A 205 7.06 3.83 -14.06
C TYR A 205 5.82 4.53 -14.62
N VAL A 206 4.81 4.65 -13.76
CA VAL A 206 3.69 5.58 -13.89
C VAL A 206 4.04 6.83 -13.09
N ARG A 207 3.82 8.02 -13.67
CA ARG A 207 4.06 9.30 -13.00
C ARG A 207 2.76 9.81 -12.40
N LEU A 208 2.78 10.10 -11.10
CA LEU A 208 1.67 10.74 -10.40
C LEU A 208 2.06 12.16 -9.99
N SER A 209 1.14 13.11 -10.13
CA SER A 209 1.37 14.51 -9.77
C SER A 209 0.78 14.79 -8.39
N THR A 210 1.59 15.39 -7.51
CA THR A 210 1.18 15.84 -6.17
C THR A 210 1.51 17.33 -5.99
N PRO A 211 0.96 18.00 -4.97
CA PRO A 211 1.37 19.35 -4.61
C PRO A 211 2.88 19.48 -4.32
N HIS A 212 3.53 18.41 -3.87
CA HIS A 212 4.95 18.35 -3.50
C HIS A 212 5.84 17.75 -4.60
N GLY A 213 5.36 17.73 -5.85
CA GLY A 213 6.11 17.24 -7.01
C GLY A 213 5.57 15.92 -7.58
N SER A 214 6.35 15.27 -8.44
CA SER A 214 5.92 14.05 -9.12
C SER A 214 6.49 12.80 -8.47
N ILE A 215 5.64 11.81 -8.23
CA ILE A 215 6.01 10.49 -7.71
C ILE A 215 6.15 9.52 -8.89
N LYS A 216 7.27 8.78 -8.94
CA LYS A 216 7.47 7.63 -9.85
C LYS A 216 6.95 6.37 -9.17
N VAL A 217 6.06 5.63 -9.81
CA VAL A 217 5.39 4.44 -9.23
C VAL A 217 5.51 3.24 -10.15
N GLN A 218 5.78 2.06 -9.60
CA GLN A 218 5.77 0.80 -10.34
C GLN A 218 4.42 0.60 -11.07
N PRO A 219 4.41 0.21 -12.37
CA PRO A 219 3.17 -0.09 -13.08
C PRO A 219 2.36 -1.18 -12.39
N PHE A 220 1.04 -0.99 -12.28
CA PHE A 220 0.18 -1.89 -11.48
C PHE A 220 0.28 -3.37 -11.88
N HIS A 221 0.38 -3.67 -13.17
CA HIS A 221 0.49 -5.03 -13.68
C HIS A 221 1.83 -5.72 -13.35
N GLU A 222 2.87 -4.95 -12.99
CA GLU A 222 4.15 -5.46 -12.51
C GLU A 222 4.16 -5.69 -10.99
N ILE A 223 3.10 -5.30 -10.26
CA ILE A 223 3.04 -5.43 -8.81
C ILE A 223 2.73 -6.87 -8.43
N GLU A 224 3.76 -7.54 -7.92
CA GLU A 224 3.67 -8.82 -7.25
C GLU A 224 3.66 -8.60 -5.73
N SER A 225 2.95 -9.46 -5.01
CA SER A 225 2.94 -9.44 -3.54
C SER A 225 2.95 -10.86 -2.99
N PRO A 226 4.06 -11.59 -3.20
CA PRO A 226 4.21 -12.94 -2.65
C PRO A 226 4.15 -12.88 -1.12
N GLY A 227 3.26 -13.67 -0.52
CA GLY A 227 3.02 -13.66 0.92
C GLY A 227 2.01 -12.62 1.41
N ALA A 228 1.36 -11.87 0.51
CA ALA A 228 0.24 -11.00 0.88
C ALA A 228 -0.91 -11.80 1.51
N SER A 229 -1.65 -11.15 2.40
CA SER A 229 -2.87 -11.73 2.97
C SER A 229 -3.90 -12.02 1.87
N ARG A 230 -4.83 -12.93 2.14
CA ARG A 230 -5.93 -13.24 1.23
C ARG A 230 -6.75 -11.99 0.86
N GLU A 231 -6.92 -11.07 1.81
CA GLU A 231 -7.63 -9.82 1.60
C GLU A 231 -6.88 -8.90 0.63
N VAL A 232 -5.58 -8.71 0.83
CA VAL A 232 -4.75 -7.92 -0.09
C VAL A 232 -4.73 -8.54 -1.49
N ALA A 233 -4.55 -9.86 -1.59
CA ALA A 233 -4.59 -10.56 -2.87
C ALA A 233 -5.93 -10.39 -3.60
N ARG A 234 -7.05 -10.40 -2.85
CA ARG A 234 -8.39 -10.13 -3.36
C ARG A 234 -8.52 -8.70 -3.89
N VAL A 235 -8.07 -7.70 -3.14
CA VAL A 235 -8.09 -6.29 -3.58
C VAL A 235 -7.29 -6.10 -4.87
N LEU A 236 -6.07 -6.61 -4.91
CA LEU A 236 -5.21 -6.52 -6.10
C LEU A 236 -5.85 -7.20 -7.31
N GLY A 237 -6.48 -8.36 -7.12
CA GLY A 237 -7.22 -9.05 -8.18
C GLY A 237 -8.35 -8.20 -8.77
N VAL A 238 -9.23 -7.69 -7.91
CA VAL A 238 -10.37 -6.85 -8.32
C VAL A 238 -9.90 -5.57 -9.01
N MET A 239 -8.82 -4.96 -8.52
CA MET A 239 -8.23 -3.76 -9.12
C MET A 239 -7.67 -4.04 -10.53
N ARG A 240 -7.05 -5.21 -10.78
CA ARG A 240 -6.61 -5.57 -12.15
C ARG A 240 -7.79 -5.69 -13.12
N ASP A 241 -8.86 -6.33 -12.69
CA ASP A 241 -10.07 -6.48 -13.50
C ASP A 241 -10.68 -5.10 -13.80
N TRP A 242 -10.82 -4.25 -12.77
CA TRP A 242 -11.33 -2.89 -12.89
C TRP A 242 -10.50 -2.01 -13.84
N LEU A 243 -9.17 -2.05 -13.74
CA LEU A 243 -8.28 -1.31 -14.64
C LEU A 243 -8.41 -1.79 -16.10
N THR A 244 -8.61 -3.10 -16.29
CA THR A 244 -8.82 -3.69 -17.62
C THR A 244 -10.15 -3.23 -18.22
N GLU A 245 -11.23 -3.28 -17.42
CA GLU A 245 -12.54 -2.75 -17.78
C GLU A 245 -12.45 -1.27 -18.19
N GLN A 246 -11.80 -0.43 -17.39
CA GLN A 246 -11.60 0.99 -17.70
C GLN A 246 -10.83 1.22 -19.01
N ALA A 247 -9.72 0.52 -19.22
CA ALA A 247 -8.92 0.66 -20.42
C ALA A 247 -9.72 0.30 -21.70
N THR A 248 -10.52 -0.77 -21.63
CA THR A 248 -11.40 -1.15 -22.75
C THR A 248 -12.50 -0.12 -23.02
N ALA A 249 -13.10 0.46 -21.97
CA ALA A 249 -14.10 1.52 -22.11
C ALA A 249 -13.49 2.80 -22.72
N THR A 250 -12.29 3.20 -22.31
CA THR A 250 -11.58 4.35 -22.90
C THR A 250 -11.26 4.11 -24.37
N ALA A 251 -10.79 2.92 -24.74
CA ALA A 251 -10.50 2.57 -26.13
C ALA A 251 -11.76 2.55 -27.02
N ALA A 252 -12.88 2.03 -26.51
CA ALA A 252 -14.17 2.05 -27.20
C ALA A 252 -14.67 3.50 -27.41
N THR A 253 -14.53 4.36 -26.41
CA THR A 253 -14.91 5.78 -26.50
C THR A 253 -14.05 6.54 -27.50
N ALA A 254 -12.73 6.30 -27.52
CA ALA A 254 -11.83 6.88 -28.50
C ALA A 254 -12.14 6.42 -29.93
N THR A 255 -12.58 5.17 -30.11
CA THR A 255 -12.98 4.61 -31.43
C THR A 255 -14.31 5.21 -31.91
N ALA A 256 -15.29 5.38 -31.02
CA ALA A 256 -16.58 6.01 -31.36
C ALA A 256 -16.44 7.50 -31.72
N ALA A 257 -15.47 8.21 -31.13
CA ALA A 257 -15.16 9.59 -31.50
C ALA A 257 -14.46 9.73 -32.86
N ALA A 258 -13.99 8.63 -33.47
CA ALA A 258 -13.26 8.60 -34.74
C ALA A 258 -14.11 8.16 -35.95
N GLU A 259 -15.42 7.93 -35.78
CA GLU A 259 -16.31 7.59 -36.89
C GLU A 259 -16.51 8.81 -37.81
N PRO A 260 -16.26 8.72 -39.14
CA PRO A 260 -16.29 9.87 -40.03
C PRO A 260 -17.72 10.40 -40.22
N GLU A 261 -17.91 11.72 -40.13
CA GLU A 261 -19.16 12.38 -40.48
C GLU A 261 -19.65 11.88 -41.85
N ARG A 262 -20.87 11.33 -41.89
CA ARG A 262 -21.51 10.91 -43.14
C ARG A 262 -21.55 12.12 -44.09
N PRO A 263 -21.12 11.98 -45.35
CA PRO A 263 -21.20 13.09 -46.29
C PRO A 263 -22.67 13.42 -46.52
N THR A 264 -23.07 14.63 -46.13
CA THR A 264 -24.35 15.23 -46.47
C THR A 264 -24.40 15.40 -47.98
N GLY A 265 -25.06 14.46 -48.65
CA GLY A 265 -25.25 14.49 -50.10
C GLY A 265 -25.99 15.76 -50.50
N THR A 266 -25.30 16.64 -51.24
CA THR A 266 -25.92 17.74 -51.98
C THR A 266 -26.63 17.16 -53.20
N ALA A 267 -27.94 16.96 -53.10
CA ALA A 267 -28.80 16.75 -54.25
C ALA A 267 -29.04 18.11 -54.94
N THR A 268 -28.38 18.32 -56.09
CA THR A 268 -28.69 19.41 -57.02
C THR A 268 -29.60 18.86 -58.13
N GLY A 269 -30.73 19.54 -58.37
CA GLY A 269 -31.66 19.30 -59.47
C GLY A 269 -33.08 19.65 -59.03
N ARG A 270 -33.81 20.58 -59.62
CA ARG A 270 -33.76 21.19 -60.95
C ARG A 270 -34.43 22.56 -60.88
#